data_AF-A0A2R7P1S6-F1
#
_entry.id   AF-A0A2R7P1S6-F1
#
_cell.length_a   1.000
_cell.length_b   1.000
_cell.length_c   1.000
_cell.angle_alpha   90.00
_cell.angle_beta   90.00
_cell.angle_gamma   90.00
#
_symmetry.space_group_name_H-M   'P 1'
#
loop_
_entity.id
_entity.type
_entity.pdbx_description
1 polymer ?
#
loop_
_entity_poly.entity_id
_entity_poly.type
_entity_poly.pdbx_seq_one_letter_code
_entity_poly.pdbx_strand_id
1 'polypeptide(L)'
;MTHTFSTHRFASRRAHPALHPVALATLLALSGTSVATQAQTAPAPAAAADAAPSLPAVTVSASGLQLGASDMTTPATVLEGDELVRRREATLGETLNSEPGITSSHFGAGASRPIIRGMDGPRVKVLSDGAELHDASTISPDHAVVSEPLLATQIEVLRGPSALVYGNGAVGGVVNVLDGKVPTAIPQKGYEGSAELRANSG
;
A
#
# COMPACT_ATOMS: atom_id res chain seq x y z
N MET A 1 -44.41 65.23 30.45
CA MET A 1 -43.67 63.97 30.61
C MET A 1 -42.27 64.35 31.07
N THR A 2 -41.94 64.03 32.34
CA THR A 2 -40.57 63.90 32.94
C THR A 2 -39.59 65.07 32.78
N HIS A 3 -39.34 65.91 33.78
CA HIS A 3 -38.51 65.76 35.01
C HIS A 3 -37.05 66.27 34.88
N THR A 4 -36.62 67.01 35.92
CA THR A 4 -35.25 67.12 36.49
C THR A 4 -34.30 68.18 35.88
N PHE A 5 -34.03 69.33 36.54
CA PHE A 5 -33.18 69.65 37.72
C PHE A 5 -31.66 69.78 37.46
N SER A 6 -31.08 70.90 37.96
CA SER A 6 -29.78 71.02 38.69
C SER A 6 -28.48 70.96 37.85
N THR A 7 -27.41 71.76 38.02
CA THR A 7 -27.00 72.84 38.96
C THR A 7 -25.74 73.53 38.40
N HIS A 8 -25.53 74.81 38.74
CA HIS A 8 -24.25 75.53 38.59
C HIS A 8 -23.14 74.96 39.49
N ARG A 9 -21.86 75.08 39.08
CA ARG A 9 -20.79 75.64 39.95
C ARG A 9 -19.48 75.97 39.22
N PHE A 10 -18.87 77.04 39.71
CA PHE A 10 -17.67 77.74 39.25
C PHE A 10 -16.36 77.17 39.83
N ALA A 11 -15.27 77.38 39.08
CA ALA A 11 -13.89 77.68 39.47
C ALA A 11 -13.11 76.81 40.49
N SER A 12 -11.91 76.39 40.12
CA SER A 12 -10.68 77.19 40.34
C SER A 12 -9.41 76.39 39.97
N ARG A 13 -8.45 77.08 39.35
CA ARG A 13 -7.08 76.57 39.10
C ARG A 13 -6.29 76.52 40.40
N ARG A 14 -5.54 75.45 40.66
CA ARG A 14 -4.28 75.50 41.43
C ARG A 14 -3.26 74.47 40.93
N ALA A 15 -2.02 74.91 40.96
CA ALA A 15 -0.80 74.22 40.56
C ALA A 15 -0.41 73.10 41.54
N HIS A 16 0.34 72.11 41.06
CA HIS A 16 1.09 71.20 41.92
C HIS A 16 2.58 71.19 41.57
N PRO A 17 3.47 71.27 42.58
CA PRO A 17 4.91 71.43 42.43
C PRO A 17 5.68 70.10 42.32
N ALA A 18 6.98 70.27 42.12
CA ALA A 18 8.00 69.32 41.71
C ALA A 18 8.31 68.15 42.67
N LEU A 19 8.91 67.14 42.04
CA LEU A 19 9.45 65.87 42.55
C LEU A 19 10.48 66.06 43.68
N HIS A 20 10.39 65.24 44.74
CA HIS A 20 11.44 65.11 45.76
C HIS A 20 12.23 63.79 45.62
N PRO A 21 13.57 63.82 45.54
CA PRO A 21 14.43 62.70 45.14
C PRO A 21 15.01 61.95 46.35
N VAL A 22 14.18 61.31 47.18
CA VAL A 22 14.66 60.56 48.37
C VAL A 22 14.01 59.18 48.56
N ALA A 23 13.07 58.77 47.71
CA ALA A 23 12.37 57.48 47.86
C ALA A 23 13.07 56.26 47.21
N LEU A 24 14.32 56.39 46.74
CA LEU A 24 14.99 55.34 45.93
C LEU A 24 16.00 54.46 46.70
N ALA A 25 16.16 54.57 48.02
CA ALA A 25 17.34 53.98 48.70
C ALA A 25 17.10 52.92 49.79
N THR A 26 15.86 52.47 50.10
CA THR A 26 15.64 51.57 51.27
C THR A 26 15.01 50.20 50.98
N LEU A 27 14.97 49.75 49.72
CA LEU A 27 14.44 48.43 49.34
C LEU A 27 15.53 47.36 49.08
N LEU A 28 16.73 47.51 49.66
CA LEU A 28 17.91 46.67 49.38
C LEU A 28 18.41 45.84 50.58
N ALA A 29 17.53 45.26 51.41
CA ALA A 29 17.98 44.49 52.59
C ALA A 29 17.10 43.30 53.00
N LEU A 30 16.59 42.50 52.05
CA LEU A 30 16.00 41.19 52.39
C LEU A 30 16.26 40.13 51.30
N SER A 31 17.54 39.87 51.04
CA SER A 31 18.03 38.80 50.17
C SER A 31 18.58 37.66 51.03
N GLY A 32 17.78 36.61 51.23
CA GLY A 32 18.23 35.40 51.92
C GLY A 32 17.21 34.26 51.84
N THR A 33 17.57 33.20 51.12
CA THR A 33 16.88 31.90 50.91
C THR A 33 15.77 31.85 49.86
N SER A 34 16.16 31.83 48.57
CA SER A 34 15.32 31.27 47.51
C SER A 34 15.62 29.78 47.36
N VAL A 35 14.62 28.94 47.61
CA VAL A 35 14.60 27.53 47.23
C VAL A 35 14.68 27.44 45.71
N ALA A 36 15.69 26.74 45.19
CA ALA A 36 15.78 26.44 43.77
C ALA A 36 14.77 25.34 43.42
N THR A 37 13.56 25.73 43.00
CA THR A 37 12.64 24.86 42.27
C THR A 37 13.21 24.63 40.87
N GLN A 38 13.77 23.46 40.63
CA GLN A 38 14.04 23.00 39.26
C GLN A 38 12.69 22.82 38.56
N ALA A 39 12.35 23.77 37.69
CA ALA A 39 11.30 23.58 36.71
C ALA A 39 11.74 22.46 35.77
N GLN A 40 11.15 21.27 35.94
CA GLN A 40 11.23 20.23 34.93
C GLN A 40 10.53 20.75 33.69
N THR A 41 11.30 21.17 32.69
CA THR A 41 10.80 21.39 31.33
C THR A 41 10.23 20.06 30.85
N ALA A 42 8.91 19.95 30.86
CA ALA A 42 8.22 18.84 30.25
C ALA A 42 8.65 18.75 28.77
N PRO A 43 8.99 17.56 28.25
CA PRO A 43 9.26 17.43 26.83
C PRO A 43 7.98 17.85 26.09
N ALA A 44 8.11 18.83 25.21
CA ALA A 44 7.06 19.18 24.27
C ALA A 44 6.60 17.91 23.54
N PRO A 45 5.29 17.71 23.31
CA PRO A 45 4.84 16.58 22.51
C PRO A 45 5.54 16.67 21.16
N ALA A 46 6.36 15.65 20.86
CA ALA A 46 6.99 15.50 19.57
C ALA A 46 5.89 15.62 18.52
N ALA A 47 6.05 16.59 17.62
CA ALA A 47 5.20 16.73 16.45
C ALA A 47 5.07 15.36 15.80
N ALA A 48 3.82 14.92 15.62
CA ALA A 48 3.48 13.65 15.00
C ALA A 48 4.34 13.52 13.73
N ALA A 49 5.23 12.52 13.73
CA ALA A 49 5.96 12.15 12.54
C ALA A 49 4.91 11.91 11.46
N ASP A 50 5.02 12.67 10.37
CA ASP A 50 4.23 12.51 9.15
C ASP A 50 4.21 11.03 8.81
N ALA A 51 3.04 10.41 8.95
CA ALA A 51 2.87 8.98 8.71
C ALA A 51 3.17 8.77 7.23
N ALA A 52 4.35 8.20 6.94
CA ALA A 52 4.76 7.89 5.59
C ALA A 52 3.59 7.17 4.88
N PRO A 53 3.27 7.53 3.62
CA PRO A 53 2.16 6.92 2.92
C PRO A 53 2.35 5.40 2.89
N SER A 54 1.49 4.66 3.62
CA SER A 54 1.56 3.21 3.66
C SER A 54 0.98 2.68 2.36
N LEU A 55 1.80 2.00 1.58
CA LEU A 55 1.33 1.26 0.42
C LEU A 55 0.43 0.10 0.89
N PRO A 56 -0.65 -0.21 0.15
CA PRO A 56 -1.48 -1.36 0.45
C PRO A 56 -0.62 -2.64 0.40
N ALA A 57 -0.82 -3.53 1.37
CA ALA A 57 -0.08 -4.79 1.43
C ALA A 57 -0.56 -5.71 0.32
N VAL A 58 0.35 -6.08 -0.60
CA VAL A 58 0.08 -7.07 -1.65
C VAL A 58 0.16 -8.46 -1.04
N THR A 59 -0.98 -9.14 -0.96
CA THR A 59 -1.06 -10.50 -0.43
C THR A 59 -0.80 -11.53 -1.53
N VAL A 60 -0.01 -12.55 -1.22
CA VAL A 60 0.22 -13.71 -2.09
C VAL A 60 -0.64 -14.85 -1.59
N SER A 61 -1.79 -15.07 -2.23
CA SER A 61 -2.68 -16.19 -1.94
C SER A 61 -1.99 -17.53 -2.16
N ALA A 62 -1.06 -17.61 -3.11
CA ALA A 62 -0.36 -18.85 -3.42
C ALA A 62 0.70 -19.27 -2.39
N SER A 63 0.94 -18.47 -1.33
CA SER A 63 1.81 -18.90 -0.23
C SER A 63 1.17 -19.95 0.68
N GLY A 64 -0.14 -20.18 0.55
CA GLY A 64 -0.94 -21.04 1.44
C GLY A 64 -1.26 -20.42 2.80
N LEU A 65 -0.51 -19.39 3.22
CA LEU A 65 -0.69 -18.65 4.46
C LEU A 65 -1.17 -17.21 4.22
N GLN A 66 -1.42 -16.81 2.97
CA GLN A 66 -1.80 -15.43 2.60
C GLN A 66 -0.82 -14.39 3.17
N LEU A 67 0.47 -14.65 2.94
CA LEU A 67 1.54 -13.75 3.39
C LEU A 67 1.68 -12.56 2.43
N GLY A 68 2.11 -11.42 2.95
CA GLY A 68 2.53 -10.31 2.10
C GLY A 68 3.78 -10.69 1.30
N ALA A 69 3.94 -10.14 0.08
CA ALA A 69 5.10 -10.45 -0.75
C ALA A 69 6.46 -10.18 -0.05
N SER A 70 6.51 -9.20 0.87
CA SER A 70 7.69 -8.86 1.66
C SER A 70 8.01 -9.83 2.81
N ASP A 71 7.00 -10.58 3.28
CA ASP A 71 7.14 -11.55 4.38
C ASP A 71 7.50 -12.95 3.87
N MET A 72 7.57 -13.12 2.55
CA MET A 72 7.84 -14.39 1.89
C MET A 72 9.32 -14.77 1.99
N THR A 73 9.57 -16.03 2.38
CA THR A 73 10.92 -16.62 2.35
C THR A 73 11.31 -17.09 0.94
N THR A 74 10.32 -17.37 0.10
CA THR A 74 10.52 -17.76 -1.30
C THR A 74 10.32 -16.55 -2.21
N PRO A 75 11.16 -16.35 -3.25
CA PRO A 75 10.96 -15.24 -4.18
C PRO A 75 9.59 -15.31 -4.84
N ALA A 76 8.77 -14.30 -4.58
CA ALA A 76 7.46 -14.11 -5.19
C ALA A 76 7.49 -12.92 -6.15
N THR A 77 6.69 -12.97 -7.21
CA THR A 77 6.29 -11.81 -8.01
C THR A 77 4.78 -11.74 -8.00
N VAL A 78 4.23 -10.54 -7.88
CA VAL A 78 2.81 -10.29 -8.01
C VAL A 78 2.62 -9.22 -9.07
N LEU A 79 1.80 -9.53 -10.06
CA LEU A 79 1.43 -8.63 -11.15
C LEU A 79 -0.07 -8.33 -11.03
N GLU A 80 -0.42 -7.08 -10.76
CA GLU A 80 -1.81 -6.66 -10.50
C GLU A 80 -2.08 -5.23 -10.98
N GLY A 81 -3.35 -4.83 -10.95
CA GLY A 81 -3.79 -3.47 -11.25
C GLY A 81 -3.32 -2.98 -12.62
N ASP A 82 -2.89 -1.71 -12.69
CA ASP A 82 -2.48 -1.08 -13.95
C ASP A 82 -1.22 -1.75 -14.56
N GLU A 83 -0.38 -2.39 -13.75
CA GLU A 83 0.79 -3.08 -14.26
C GLU A 83 0.39 -4.34 -15.02
N LEU A 84 -0.52 -5.14 -14.46
CA LEU A 84 -1.09 -6.29 -15.15
C LEU A 84 -1.80 -5.87 -16.43
N VAL A 85 -2.58 -4.79 -16.37
CA VAL A 85 -3.23 -4.22 -17.56
C VAL A 85 -2.19 -3.87 -18.62
N ARG A 86 -1.09 -3.19 -18.29
CA ARG A 86 -0.09 -2.84 -19.31
C ARG A 86 0.70 -4.02 -19.85
N ARG A 87 0.94 -5.06 -19.05
CA ARG A 87 1.83 -6.19 -19.39
C ARG A 87 1.14 -7.41 -19.94
N ARG A 88 -0.17 -7.60 -19.71
CA ARG A 88 -0.86 -8.81 -20.19
C ARG A 88 -0.81 -8.89 -21.70
N GLU A 89 -0.54 -10.09 -22.18
CA GLU A 89 -0.45 -10.46 -23.60
C GLU A 89 -1.51 -11.51 -23.92
N ALA A 90 -1.49 -12.04 -25.15
CA ALA A 90 -2.46 -13.04 -25.62
C ALA A 90 -2.45 -14.36 -24.83
N THR A 91 -1.38 -14.63 -24.06
CA THR A 91 -1.19 -15.89 -23.37
C THR A 91 -0.47 -15.67 -22.03
N LEU A 92 -0.60 -16.62 -21.12
CA LEU A 92 0.04 -16.56 -19.79
C LEU A 92 1.56 -16.56 -19.88
N GLY A 93 2.14 -17.34 -20.80
CA GLY A 93 3.59 -17.38 -21.00
C GLY A 93 4.12 -16.02 -21.45
N GLU A 94 3.55 -15.43 -22.50
CA GLU A 94 3.97 -14.11 -22.99
C GLU A 94 3.77 -13.02 -21.93
N THR A 95 2.66 -13.03 -21.19
CA THR A 95 2.38 -12.06 -20.11
C THR A 95 3.49 -12.02 -19.06
N LEU A 96 4.06 -13.18 -18.74
CA LEU A 96 5.10 -13.31 -17.70
C LEU A 96 6.53 -13.28 -18.25
N ASN A 97 6.72 -13.20 -19.57
CA ASN A 97 8.04 -13.32 -20.20
C ASN A 97 9.01 -12.17 -19.86
N SER A 98 8.49 -11.04 -19.37
CA SER A 98 9.30 -9.91 -18.91
C SER A 98 9.72 -10.01 -17.44
N GLU A 99 9.26 -11.04 -16.73
CA GLU A 99 9.56 -11.21 -15.31
C GLU A 99 10.91 -11.90 -15.07
N PRO A 100 11.69 -11.49 -14.05
CA PRO A 100 13.01 -12.04 -13.81
C PRO A 100 13.01 -13.56 -13.61
N GLY A 101 13.80 -14.26 -14.43
CA GLY A 101 13.95 -15.71 -14.36
C GLY A 101 12.74 -16.49 -14.89
N ILE A 102 11.84 -15.81 -15.60
CA ILE A 102 10.74 -16.41 -16.35
C ILE A 102 10.99 -16.21 -17.84
N THR A 103 10.78 -17.26 -18.62
CA THR A 103 10.68 -17.18 -20.08
C THR A 103 9.38 -17.83 -20.52
N SER A 104 8.94 -17.67 -21.76
CA SER A 104 7.79 -18.41 -22.29
C SER A 104 8.21 -19.58 -23.18
N SER A 105 7.47 -20.69 -23.13
CA SER A 105 7.41 -21.64 -24.25
C SER A 105 6.65 -20.97 -25.41
N HIS A 106 6.76 -21.47 -26.63
CA HIS A 106 6.07 -20.84 -27.75
C HIS A 106 5.61 -21.87 -28.77
N PHE A 107 4.31 -21.87 -29.06
CA PHE A 107 3.69 -22.67 -30.12
C PHE A 107 2.72 -21.80 -30.91
N GLY A 108 3.29 -20.97 -31.78
CA GLY A 108 2.53 -19.95 -32.49
C GLY A 108 1.93 -18.89 -31.55
N ALA A 109 1.03 -18.07 -32.09
CA ALA A 109 0.52 -16.89 -31.39
C ALA A 109 -0.51 -17.19 -30.27
N GLY A 110 -0.97 -18.43 -30.13
CA GLY A 110 -2.09 -18.80 -29.26
C GLY A 110 -1.76 -19.73 -28.11
N ALA A 111 -0.54 -20.28 -28.04
CA ALA A 111 -0.17 -21.24 -27.01
C ALA A 111 1.25 -20.97 -26.50
N SER A 112 1.34 -20.60 -25.23
CA SER A 112 2.60 -20.48 -24.49
C SER A 112 2.38 -20.79 -23.01
N ARG A 113 3.46 -21.19 -22.35
CA ARG A 113 3.49 -21.51 -20.92
C ARG A 113 4.68 -20.82 -20.26
N PRO A 114 4.54 -20.42 -18.99
CA PRO A 114 5.67 -19.87 -18.24
C PRO A 114 6.69 -20.97 -17.91
N ILE A 115 7.95 -20.69 -18.23
CA ILE A 115 9.12 -21.49 -17.90
C ILE A 115 9.86 -20.76 -16.79
N ILE A 116 10.01 -21.40 -15.63
CA ILE A 116 10.66 -20.78 -14.46
C ILE A 116 12.05 -21.38 -14.31
N ARG A 117 13.11 -20.58 -14.47
CA ARG A 117 14.51 -21.01 -14.34
C ARG A 117 14.83 -22.25 -15.21
N GLY A 118 14.31 -22.28 -16.43
CA GLY A 118 14.49 -23.41 -17.37
C GLY A 118 13.60 -24.63 -17.11
N MET A 119 12.72 -24.58 -16.11
CA MET A 119 11.76 -25.64 -15.81
C MET A 119 10.44 -25.36 -16.54
N ASP A 120 9.98 -26.32 -17.33
CA ASP A 120 8.74 -26.26 -18.12
C ASP A 120 7.91 -27.55 -17.89
N GLY A 121 6.72 -27.61 -18.46
CA GLY A 121 5.94 -28.83 -18.51
C GLY A 121 5.26 -29.10 -17.17
N PRO A 122 5.27 -30.37 -16.72
CA PRO A 122 4.73 -30.76 -15.43
C PRO A 122 5.61 -30.33 -14.24
N ARG A 123 6.58 -29.42 -14.44
CA ARG A 123 7.48 -28.93 -13.40
C ARG A 123 7.09 -27.55 -12.86
N VAL A 124 6.30 -26.81 -13.63
CA VAL A 124 5.71 -25.52 -13.25
C VAL A 124 4.21 -25.71 -13.22
N LYS A 125 3.63 -25.59 -12.03
CA LYS A 125 2.20 -25.77 -11.84
C LYS A 125 1.48 -24.45 -12.10
N VAL A 126 0.40 -24.50 -12.87
CA VAL A 126 -0.48 -23.34 -13.08
C VAL A 126 -1.78 -23.56 -12.33
N LEU A 127 -2.22 -22.53 -11.63
CA LEU A 127 -3.41 -22.53 -10.80
C LEU A 127 -4.39 -21.43 -11.26
N SER A 128 -5.68 -21.67 -11.02
CA SER A 128 -6.73 -20.66 -11.02
C SER A 128 -7.27 -20.55 -9.60
N ASP A 129 -7.16 -19.39 -8.99
CA ASP A 129 -7.66 -19.10 -7.64
C ASP A 129 -7.19 -20.15 -6.59
N GLY A 130 -5.94 -20.60 -6.72
CA GLY A 130 -5.31 -21.60 -5.86
C GLY A 130 -5.62 -23.07 -6.21
N ALA A 131 -6.49 -23.34 -7.17
CA ALA A 131 -6.81 -24.68 -7.65
C ALA A 131 -6.03 -25.05 -8.93
N GLU A 132 -5.57 -26.30 -9.04
CA GLU A 132 -4.79 -26.75 -10.19
C GLU A 132 -5.59 -26.80 -11.48
N LEU A 133 -4.99 -26.31 -12.55
CA LEU A 133 -5.51 -26.47 -13.91
C LEU A 133 -5.10 -27.83 -14.46
N HIS A 134 -6.08 -28.69 -14.69
CA HIS A 134 -5.88 -30.00 -15.34
C HIS A 134 -6.07 -29.88 -16.85
N ASP A 135 -5.20 -29.13 -17.51
CA ASP A 135 -5.23 -28.92 -18.96
C ASP A 135 -4.16 -29.72 -19.71
N ALA A 136 -4.33 -29.80 -21.04
CA ALA A 136 -3.41 -30.50 -21.93
C ALA A 136 -2.08 -29.76 -22.15
N SER A 137 -1.99 -28.48 -21.76
CA SER A 137 -0.78 -27.65 -21.93
C SER A 137 0.41 -28.22 -21.14
N THR A 138 0.12 -28.95 -20.05
CA THR A 138 1.13 -29.68 -19.26
C THR A 138 1.77 -30.85 -19.99
N ILE A 139 1.07 -31.42 -20.98
CA ILE A 139 1.50 -32.60 -21.74
C ILE A 139 2.12 -32.19 -23.08
N SER A 140 1.52 -31.20 -23.76
CA SER A 140 1.93 -30.81 -25.09
C SER A 140 1.88 -29.28 -25.27
N PRO A 141 2.91 -28.67 -25.88
CA PRO A 141 3.00 -27.22 -26.04
C PRO A 141 2.01 -26.64 -27.06
N ASP A 142 1.36 -27.47 -27.86
CA ASP A 142 0.34 -27.06 -28.83
C ASP A 142 -1.02 -26.70 -28.21
N HIS A 143 -1.15 -26.89 -26.90
CA HIS A 143 -2.32 -26.50 -26.14
C HIS A 143 -2.02 -25.28 -25.28
N ALA A 144 -2.89 -24.27 -25.37
CA ALA A 144 -2.82 -23.10 -24.52
C ALA A 144 -3.11 -23.48 -23.05
N VAL A 145 -2.52 -22.73 -22.12
CA VAL A 145 -2.96 -22.74 -20.73
C VAL A 145 -4.41 -22.27 -20.70
N VAL A 146 -5.28 -22.98 -19.99
CA VAL A 146 -6.72 -22.66 -19.94
C VAL A 146 -7.01 -21.33 -19.22
N SER A 147 -6.07 -20.85 -18.40
CA SER A 147 -6.18 -19.55 -17.74
C SER A 147 -6.04 -18.39 -18.72
N GLU A 148 -6.93 -17.41 -18.59
CA GLU A 148 -7.06 -16.25 -19.48
C GLU A 148 -6.49 -14.99 -18.80
N PRO A 149 -5.32 -14.48 -19.22
CA PRO A 149 -4.70 -13.28 -18.61
C PRO A 149 -5.56 -12.02 -18.73
N LEU A 150 -6.45 -11.93 -19.73
CA LEU A 150 -7.33 -10.78 -19.89
C LEU A 150 -8.37 -10.68 -18.75
N LEU A 151 -8.79 -11.81 -18.19
CA LEU A 151 -9.74 -11.87 -17.08
C LEU A 151 -9.05 -11.83 -15.71
N ALA A 152 -7.73 -11.94 -15.69
CA ALA A 152 -6.96 -11.93 -14.45
C ALA A 152 -7.02 -10.56 -13.76
N THR A 153 -7.25 -10.59 -12.45
CA THR A 153 -7.15 -9.43 -11.56
C THR A 153 -5.75 -9.34 -10.94
N GLN A 154 -5.13 -10.50 -10.73
CA GLN A 154 -3.80 -10.65 -10.16
C GLN A 154 -3.15 -11.94 -10.67
N ILE A 155 -1.86 -11.89 -11.00
CA ILE A 155 -1.04 -13.07 -11.31
C ILE A 155 0.11 -13.14 -10.32
N GLU A 156 0.19 -14.25 -9.61
CA GLU A 156 1.23 -14.51 -8.61
C GLU A 156 2.18 -15.58 -9.12
N VAL A 157 3.48 -15.37 -8.95
CA VAL A 157 4.50 -16.36 -9.30
C VAL A 157 5.39 -16.63 -8.11
N LEU A 158 5.35 -17.87 -7.61
CA LEU A 158 6.33 -18.40 -6.67
C LEU A 158 7.43 -19.12 -7.42
N ARG A 159 8.67 -18.64 -7.28
CA ARG A 159 9.84 -19.23 -7.94
C ARG A 159 10.53 -20.22 -7.01
N GLY A 160 10.60 -21.48 -7.43
CA GLY A 160 11.24 -22.57 -6.70
C GLY A 160 10.23 -23.58 -6.13
N PRO A 161 10.71 -24.58 -5.37
CA PRO A 161 9.86 -25.68 -4.94
C PRO A 161 8.70 -25.23 -4.04
N SER A 162 7.48 -25.63 -4.40
CA SER A 162 6.24 -25.37 -3.62
C SER A 162 5.42 -26.64 -3.41
N ALA A 163 6.07 -27.81 -3.45
CA ALA A 163 5.42 -29.11 -3.35
C ALA A 163 4.74 -29.38 -2.00
N LEU A 164 5.12 -28.67 -0.94
CA LEU A 164 4.46 -28.80 0.37
C LEU A 164 3.01 -28.30 0.33
N VAL A 165 2.74 -27.24 -0.43
CA VAL A 165 1.39 -26.65 -0.55
C VAL A 165 0.64 -27.28 -1.72
N TYR A 166 1.32 -27.51 -2.85
CA TYR A 166 0.68 -27.88 -4.12
C TYR A 166 0.98 -29.27 -4.63
N GLY A 167 1.71 -30.08 -3.86
CA GLY A 167 2.03 -31.46 -4.22
C GLY A 167 3.02 -31.60 -5.38
N ASN A 168 2.86 -32.68 -6.14
CA ASN A 168 3.72 -32.97 -7.29
C ASN A 168 3.64 -31.87 -8.36
N GLY A 169 4.71 -31.70 -9.12
CA GLY A 169 4.73 -30.80 -10.28
C GLY A 169 4.88 -29.31 -9.99
N ALA A 170 5.12 -28.92 -8.73
CA ALA A 170 5.48 -27.57 -8.32
C ALA A 170 6.99 -27.46 -7.97
N VAL A 171 7.86 -28.13 -8.72
CA VAL A 171 9.31 -28.16 -8.42
C VAL A 171 10.04 -26.91 -8.92
N GLY A 172 9.67 -26.41 -10.11
CA GLY A 172 10.18 -25.17 -10.67
C GLY A 172 9.49 -23.93 -10.08
N GLY A 173 8.23 -24.09 -9.68
CA GLY A 173 7.43 -23.01 -9.14
C GLY A 173 5.94 -23.22 -9.35
N VAL A 174 5.20 -22.17 -9.01
CA VAL A 174 3.76 -22.08 -9.14
C VAL A 174 3.42 -20.73 -9.75
N VAL A 175 2.51 -20.75 -10.72
CA VAL A 175 1.87 -19.55 -11.27
C VAL A 175 0.40 -19.62 -10.93
N ASN A 176 -0.07 -18.71 -10.09
CA ASN A 176 -1.46 -18.64 -9.69
C ASN A 176 -2.11 -17.43 -10.35
N VAL A 177 -3.19 -17.67 -11.09
CA VAL A 177 -3.97 -16.61 -11.72
C VAL A 177 -5.24 -16.45 -10.93
N LEU A 178 -5.45 -15.26 -10.38
CA LEU A 178 -6.68 -14.90 -9.71
C LEU A 178 -7.58 -14.18 -10.70
N ASP A 179 -8.85 -14.54 -10.72
CA ASP A 179 -9.85 -13.90 -11.55
C ASP A 179 -11.11 -13.51 -10.76
N GLY A 180 -12.01 -12.78 -11.43
CA GLY A 180 -13.27 -12.33 -10.85
C GLY A 180 -14.46 -13.25 -11.11
N LYS A 181 -14.26 -14.49 -11.61
CA LYS A 181 -15.37 -15.38 -11.98
C LYS A 181 -16.14 -15.89 -10.76
N VAL A 182 -15.44 -16.10 -9.64
CA VAL A 182 -16.05 -16.46 -8.36
C VAL A 182 -16.00 -15.25 -7.43
N PRO A 183 -17.15 -14.56 -7.19
CA PRO A 183 -17.17 -13.38 -6.34
C PRO A 183 -16.84 -13.73 -4.88
N THR A 184 -15.86 -13.04 -4.30
CA THR A 184 -15.48 -13.17 -2.88
C THR A 184 -16.14 -12.13 -1.97
N ALA A 185 -16.70 -11.07 -2.56
CA ALA A 185 -17.42 -10.01 -1.87
C ALA A 185 -18.62 -9.53 -2.71
N ILE A 186 -19.61 -8.95 -2.03
CA ILE A 186 -20.74 -8.30 -2.72
C ILE A 186 -20.28 -6.89 -3.15
N PRO A 187 -20.37 -6.54 -4.45
CA PRO A 187 -20.05 -5.19 -4.90
C PRO A 187 -20.92 -4.15 -4.17
N GLN A 188 -20.35 -2.99 -3.80
CA GLN A 188 -21.06 -1.97 -3.03
C GLN A 188 -22.36 -1.49 -3.70
N LYS A 189 -22.39 -1.48 -5.04
CA LYS A 189 -23.55 -1.08 -5.84
C LYS A 189 -24.37 -2.26 -6.36
N GLY A 190 -24.03 -3.49 -5.95
CA GLY A 190 -24.66 -4.74 -6.40
C GLY A 190 -24.22 -5.25 -7.77
N TYR A 191 -23.38 -4.50 -8.49
CA TYR A 191 -22.80 -4.88 -9.78
C TYR A 191 -21.36 -4.39 -9.90
N GLU A 192 -20.57 -5.10 -10.70
CA GLU A 192 -19.20 -4.79 -11.06
C GLU A 192 -18.93 -5.31 -12.48
N GLY A 193 -18.00 -4.68 -13.19
CA GLY A 193 -17.59 -5.09 -14.52
C GLY A 193 -16.45 -4.24 -15.04
N SER A 194 -15.71 -4.76 -16.00
CA SER A 194 -14.60 -4.08 -16.65
C SER A 194 -14.78 -4.13 -18.18
N ALA A 195 -14.26 -3.11 -18.86
CA ALA A 195 -14.19 -3.06 -20.31
C ALA A 195 -12.84 -2.47 -20.70
N GLU A 196 -12.16 -3.13 -21.63
CA GLU A 196 -10.84 -2.74 -22.08
C GLU A 196 -10.79 -2.68 -23.60
N LEU A 197 -10.16 -1.64 -24.14
CA LEU A 197 -9.94 -1.46 -25.57
C LEU A 197 -8.43 -1.49 -25.83
N ARG A 198 -8.02 -2.34 -26.77
CA ARG A 198 -6.63 -2.50 -27.17
C ARG A 198 -6.48 -2.44 -28.67
N ALA A 199 -5.38 -1.85 -29.12
CA ALA A 199 -4.94 -1.87 -30.49
C ALA A 199 -3.44 -2.16 -30.51
N ASN A 200 -3.01 -3.01 -31.45
CA ASN A 200 -1.60 -3.24 -31.75
C ASN A 200 -1.31 -2.63 -33.14
N SER A 201 -0.07 -2.16 -33.36
CA SER A 201 0.34 -1.59 -34.66
C SER A 201 1.15 -2.51 -35.55
N GLY A 202 1.43 -3.76 -35.14
CA GLY A 202 2.34 -4.68 -35.84
C GLY A 202 3.81 -4.30 -35.72
#